data_AF-A0A536J5E9-F1
#
_entry.id   AF-A0A536J5E9-F1
#
_cell.length_a   1.000
_cell.length_b   1.000
_cell.length_c   1.000
_cell.angle_alpha   90.00
_cell.angle_beta   90.00
_cell.angle_gamma   90.00
#
_symmetry.space_group_name_H-M   'P 1'
#
loop_
_entity.id
_entity.type
_entity.pdbx_description
1 polymer ?
#
loop_
_entity_poly.entity_id
_entity_poly.type
_entity_poly.pdbx_seq_one_letter_code
_entity_poly.pdbx_strand_id
1 'polypeptide(L)'
;MATVSEIRDPIRPLQVALPRRSLLQRVYLVGTWLMLGLIIVQFAAAGAGVFSVLSGNSAGASILLYHRGVGPILIFVLTIVMVVTAFAGHFPWRMTGMAASFFPLLVLQSLLIIPYSYPHDIPALAGMPWLSSLHVLNALFIFWLAFQWPMWTRRDFATLAGIPRR
;
A
#
# COMPACT_ATOMS: atom_id res chain seq x y z
N MET A 1 12.50 9.64 -67.52
CA MET A 1 12.92 10.59 -66.45
C MET A 1 11.92 10.46 -65.31
N ALA A 2 12.29 9.77 -64.24
CA ALA A 2 11.45 9.61 -63.05
C ALA A 2 11.76 10.73 -62.06
N THR A 3 10.77 11.53 -61.71
CA THR A 3 10.86 12.53 -60.64
C THR A 3 10.58 11.85 -59.31
N VAL A 4 11.65 11.56 -58.57
CA VAL A 4 11.60 11.20 -57.16
C VAL A 4 11.16 12.44 -56.39
N SER A 5 9.94 12.42 -55.87
CA SER A 5 9.41 13.48 -55.00
C SER A 5 8.53 12.84 -53.92
N GLU A 6 8.77 13.27 -52.69
CA GLU A 6 8.11 12.88 -51.43
C GLU A 6 8.51 11.53 -50.82
N ILE A 7 9.74 11.48 -50.30
CA ILE A 7 9.99 10.70 -49.07
C ILE A 7 9.19 11.39 -47.96
N ARG A 8 8.03 10.82 -47.68
CA ARG A 8 7.17 11.15 -46.55
C ARG A 8 7.95 10.88 -45.27
N ASP A 9 8.41 11.94 -44.62
CA ASP A 9 9.16 11.90 -43.37
C ASP A 9 8.34 11.16 -42.28
N PRO A 10 8.70 9.91 -41.88
CA PRO A 10 7.78 9.07 -41.10
C PRO A 10 7.94 9.25 -39.58
N ILE A 11 8.73 10.20 -39.10
CA ILE A 11 9.07 10.28 -37.68
C ILE A 11 8.97 11.72 -37.16
N ARG A 12 7.76 12.26 -37.13
CA ARG A 12 7.43 13.23 -36.09
C ARG A 12 7.05 12.41 -34.86
N PRO A 13 7.90 12.26 -33.83
CA PRO A 13 7.43 11.67 -32.59
C PRO A 13 6.29 12.58 -32.13
N LEU A 14 5.07 12.06 -32.19
CA LEU A 14 3.95 12.62 -31.47
C LEU A 14 4.41 12.67 -30.01
N GLN A 15 4.95 13.81 -29.59
CA GLN A 15 4.96 14.23 -28.21
C GLN A 15 3.49 14.38 -27.84
N VAL A 16 2.81 13.25 -27.64
CA VAL A 16 1.50 13.21 -27.03
C VAL A 16 1.76 13.74 -25.64
N ALA A 17 1.53 15.04 -25.45
CA ALA A 17 1.54 15.64 -24.13
C ALA A 17 0.55 14.82 -23.31
N LEU A 18 1.08 13.98 -22.41
CA LEU A 18 0.24 13.14 -21.57
C LEU A 18 -0.70 14.09 -20.83
N PRO A 19 -2.03 13.88 -20.89
CA PRO A 19 -2.97 14.78 -20.26
C PRO A 19 -2.57 14.97 -18.79
N ARG A 20 -2.48 16.23 -18.35
CA ARG A 20 -2.11 16.56 -16.96
C ARG A 20 -3.11 15.86 -16.04
N ARG A 21 -2.61 14.93 -15.21
CA ARG A 21 -3.43 14.24 -14.21
C ARG A 21 -4.15 15.26 -13.32
N SER A 22 -5.43 14.99 -13.04
CA SER A 22 -6.22 15.79 -12.10
C SER A 22 -5.57 15.77 -10.71
N LEU A 23 -5.88 16.76 -9.86
CA LEU A 23 -5.36 16.81 -8.49
C LEU A 23 -5.64 15.50 -7.74
N LEU A 24 -6.87 14.98 -7.84
CA LEU A 24 -7.29 13.73 -7.20
C LEU A 24 -6.48 12.53 -7.69
N GLN A 25 -6.19 12.44 -9.00
CA GLN A 25 -5.36 11.36 -9.55
C GLN A 25 -3.92 11.44 -9.02
N ARG A 26 -3.38 12.65 -8.85
CA ARG A 26 -2.04 12.84 -8.26
C ARG A 26 -2.01 12.47 -6.80
N VAL A 27 -2.96 12.97 -6.01
CA VAL A 27 -3.10 12.66 -4.58
C VAL A 27 -3.22 11.17 -4.38
N TYR A 28 -4.10 10.51 -5.14
CA TYR A 28 -4.29 9.07 -5.04
C TYR A 28 -3.01 8.30 -5.40
N LEU A 29 -2.35 8.65 -6.52
CA LEU A 29 -1.12 7.98 -6.92
C LEU A 29 0.00 8.15 -5.87
N VAL A 30 0.21 9.37 -5.38
CA VAL A 30 1.19 9.65 -4.31
C VAL A 30 0.82 8.88 -3.04
N GLY A 31 -0.46 8.85 -2.68
CA GLY A 31 -0.96 8.11 -1.53
C GLY A 31 -0.68 6.61 -1.62
N THR A 32 -0.75 5.99 -2.80
CA THR A 32 -0.35 4.58 -2.96
C THR A 32 1.13 4.33 -2.66
N TRP A 33 2.02 5.24 -3.08
CA TRP A 33 3.46 5.16 -2.79
C TRP A 33 3.75 5.45 -1.32
N LEU A 34 3.07 6.43 -0.73
CA LEU A 34 3.17 6.73 0.69
C LEU A 34 2.73 5.53 1.54
N MET A 35 1.62 4.88 1.15
CA MET A 35 1.14 3.67 1.82
C MET A 35 2.19 2.55 1.77
N LEU A 36 2.77 2.30 0.60
CA LEU A 36 3.86 1.33 0.47
C LEU A 36 5.04 1.67 1.38
N GLY A 37 5.46 2.93 1.41
CA GLY A 37 6.52 3.40 2.30
C GLY A 37 6.21 3.17 3.79
N LEU A 38 5.00 3.51 4.24
CA LEU A 38 4.57 3.28 5.62
C LEU A 38 4.55 1.79 5.98
N ILE A 39 4.07 0.94 5.07
CA ILE A 39 4.03 -0.52 5.29
C ILE A 39 5.43 -1.12 5.32
N ILE A 40 6.35 -0.67 4.47
CA ILE A 40 7.78 -1.07 4.54
C ILE A 40 8.37 -0.69 5.91
N VAL A 41 8.16 0.56 6.35
CA VAL A 41 8.64 1.02 7.67
C VAL A 41 8.05 0.18 8.80
N GLN A 42 6.75 -0.13 8.74
CA GLN A 42 6.09 -0.95 9.75
C GLN A 42 6.63 -2.38 9.78
N PHE A 43 6.84 -2.99 8.61
CA PHE A 43 7.37 -4.34 8.52
C PHE A 43 8.83 -4.40 9.02
N ALA A 44 9.64 -3.41 8.66
CA ALA A 44 11.01 -3.29 9.14
C ALA A 44 11.07 -3.01 10.66
N ALA A 45 10.20 -2.16 11.18
CA ALA A 45 10.11 -1.87 12.61
C ALA A 45 9.71 -3.11 13.41
N ALA A 46 8.76 -3.93 12.93
CA ALA A 46 8.42 -5.20 13.56
C ALA A 46 9.63 -6.13 13.65
N GLY A 47 10.30 -6.38 12.51
CA GLY A 47 11.47 -7.25 12.44
C GLY A 47 12.62 -6.74 13.31
N ALA A 48 13.01 -5.49 13.14
CA ALA A 48 14.08 -4.85 13.92
C ALA A 48 13.76 -4.87 15.42
N GLY A 49 12.51 -4.58 15.79
CA GLY A 49 12.05 -4.62 17.17
C GLY A 49 12.18 -6.01 17.80
N VAL A 50 11.63 -7.03 17.14
CA VAL A 50 11.69 -8.42 17.62
C VAL A 50 13.13 -8.91 17.75
N PHE A 51 13.94 -8.78 16.70
CA PHE A 51 15.32 -9.29 16.72
C PHE A 51 16.24 -8.51 17.67
N SER A 52 15.97 -7.21 17.89
CA SER A 52 16.69 -6.40 18.87
C SER A 52 16.36 -6.81 20.31
N VAL A 53 15.08 -7.08 20.62
CA VAL A 53 14.70 -7.62 21.94
C VAL A 53 15.33 -8.99 22.17
N LEU A 54 15.31 -9.87 21.17
CA LEU A 54 15.90 -11.21 21.27
C LEU A 54 17.42 -11.19 21.47
N SER A 55 18.12 -10.14 21.00
CA SER A 55 19.55 -9.95 21.23
C SER A 55 19.88 -9.24 22.55
N GLY A 56 18.89 -8.95 23.38
CA GLY A 56 19.06 -8.25 24.67
C GLY A 56 19.20 -6.74 24.55
N ASN A 57 18.93 -6.15 23.38
CA ASN A 57 18.97 -4.71 23.17
C ASN A 57 17.62 -4.05 23.53
N SER A 58 17.62 -3.23 24.58
CA SER A 58 16.42 -2.55 25.08
C SER A 58 15.78 -1.59 24.08
N ALA A 59 16.53 -1.09 23.09
CA ALA A 59 15.98 -0.24 22.03
C ALA A 59 14.90 -0.95 21.20
N GLY A 60 14.94 -2.29 21.14
CA GLY A 60 13.93 -3.09 20.43
C GLY A 60 12.51 -2.86 20.96
N ALA A 61 12.34 -2.68 22.27
CA ALA A 61 11.05 -2.41 22.88
C ALA A 61 10.44 -1.09 22.37
N SER A 62 11.24 -0.03 22.29
CA SER A 62 10.80 1.28 21.77
C SER A 62 10.41 1.21 20.30
N ILE A 63 11.13 0.42 19.49
CA ILE A 63 10.76 0.21 18.07
C ILE A 63 9.42 -0.52 17.97
N LEU A 64 9.19 -1.53 18.82
CA LEU A 64 7.90 -2.24 18.89
C LEU A 64 6.76 -1.33 19.36
N LEU A 65 7.02 -0.38 20.27
CA LEU A 65 6.04 0.64 20.66
C LEU A 65 5.59 1.48 19.46
N TYR A 66 6.55 1.91 18.63
CA TYR A 66 6.24 2.66 17.42
C TYR A 66 5.42 1.82 16.44
N HIS A 67 5.84 0.56 16.23
CA HIS A 67 5.16 -0.38 15.34
C HIS A 67 3.72 -0.67 15.77
N ARG A 68 3.42 -0.75 17.08
CA ARG A 68 2.06 -1.07 17.57
C ARG A 68 1.18 0.18 17.79
N GLY A 69 1.79 1.33 18.07
CA GLY A 69 1.05 2.54 18.44
C GLY A 69 0.86 3.50 17.27
N VAL A 70 1.96 4.00 16.71
CA VAL A 70 1.93 5.15 15.78
C VAL A 70 1.68 4.70 14.34
N GLY A 71 2.44 3.72 13.87
CA GLY A 71 2.37 3.30 12.48
C GLY A 71 0.99 2.82 12.00
N PRO A 72 0.26 1.97 12.76
CA PRO A 72 -1.06 1.51 12.36
C PRO A 72 -2.07 2.66 12.24
N ILE A 73 -1.98 3.67 13.11
CA ILE A 73 -2.84 4.86 13.04
C ILE A 73 -2.58 5.65 11.77
N LEU A 74 -1.32 5.88 11.40
CA LEU A 74 -0.97 6.59 10.17
C LEU A 74 -1.48 5.87 8.92
N ILE A 75 -1.30 4.54 8.87
CA ILE A 75 -1.81 3.71 7.78
C ILE A 75 -3.34 3.79 7.74
N PHE A 76 -4.02 3.68 8.88
CA PHE A 76 -5.48 3.76 8.97
C PHE A 76 -6.04 5.10 8.46
N VAL A 77 -5.44 6.21 8.90
CA VAL A 77 -5.83 7.55 8.42
C VAL A 77 -5.60 7.67 6.92
N LEU A 78 -4.45 7.21 6.42
CA LEU A 78 -4.18 7.23 4.99
C LEU A 78 -5.16 6.36 4.20
N THR A 79 -5.56 5.19 4.72
CA THR A 79 -6.61 4.35 4.12
C THR A 79 -7.91 5.14 3.95
N ILE A 80 -8.36 5.87 4.98
CA ILE A 80 -9.56 6.71 4.89
C ILE A 80 -9.40 7.79 3.82
N VAL A 81 -8.28 8.52 3.85
CA VAL A 81 -7.97 9.57 2.86
C VAL A 81 -8.02 9.00 1.44
N MET A 82 -7.46 7.81 1.22
CA MET A 82 -7.44 7.14 -0.06
C MET A 82 -8.83 6.74 -0.54
N VAL A 83 -9.65 6.17 0.35
CA VAL A 83 -11.06 5.82 0.05
C VAL A 83 -11.86 7.06 -0.34
N VAL A 84 -11.76 8.14 0.46
CA VAL A 84 -12.44 9.42 0.17
C VAL A 84 -11.97 10.02 -1.15
N THR A 85 -10.66 9.97 -1.43
CA THR A 85 -10.09 10.46 -2.69
C THR A 85 -10.62 9.66 -3.89
N ALA A 86 -10.75 8.34 -3.75
CA ALA A 86 -11.30 7.49 -4.82
C ALA A 86 -12.77 7.79 -5.11
N PHE A 87 -13.58 8.00 -4.07
CA PHE A 87 -14.98 8.40 -4.21
C PHE A 87 -15.11 9.80 -4.83
N ALA A 88 -14.41 10.79 -4.31
CA ALA A 88 -14.42 12.15 -4.85
C ALA A 88 -13.95 12.19 -6.31
N GLY A 89 -12.96 11.36 -6.65
CA GLY A 89 -12.44 11.21 -8.01
C GLY A 89 -13.31 10.38 -8.95
N HIS A 90 -14.40 9.78 -8.45
CA HIS A 90 -15.25 8.84 -9.20
C HIS A 90 -14.42 7.72 -9.87
N PHE A 91 -13.40 7.22 -9.17
CA PHE A 91 -12.52 6.19 -9.71
C PHE A 91 -13.23 4.82 -9.78
N PRO A 92 -12.79 3.92 -10.67
CA PRO A 92 -13.35 2.58 -10.79
C PRO A 92 -13.43 1.87 -9.44
N TRP A 93 -14.50 1.11 -9.20
CA TRP A 93 -14.73 0.38 -7.95
C TRP A 93 -13.58 -0.53 -7.53
N ARG A 94 -12.82 -1.08 -8.47
CA ARG A 94 -11.61 -1.86 -8.16
C ARG A 94 -10.53 -1.03 -7.44
N MET A 95 -10.40 0.25 -7.76
CA MET A 95 -9.45 1.15 -7.09
C MET A 95 -9.97 1.49 -5.69
N THR A 96 -11.24 1.88 -5.57
CA THR A 96 -11.88 2.17 -4.28
C THR A 96 -11.86 0.95 -3.36
N GLY A 97 -12.21 -0.23 -3.88
CA GLY A 97 -12.18 -1.51 -3.17
C GLY A 97 -10.78 -1.91 -2.74
N MET A 98 -9.75 -1.62 -3.57
CA MET A 98 -8.35 -1.83 -3.19
C MET A 98 -7.92 -0.91 -2.03
N ALA A 99 -8.36 0.35 -2.01
CA ALA A 99 -8.11 1.22 -0.85
C ALA A 99 -8.84 0.72 0.40
N ALA A 100 -10.12 0.38 0.24
CA ALA A 100 -10.99 -0.05 1.32
C ALA A 100 -10.56 -1.40 1.93
N SER A 101 -9.93 -2.30 1.16
CA SER A 101 -9.49 -3.62 1.64
C SER A 101 -8.46 -3.53 2.77
N PHE A 102 -7.68 -2.45 2.86
CA PHE A 102 -6.75 -2.26 3.97
C PHE A 102 -7.46 -2.14 5.31
N PHE A 103 -8.69 -1.62 5.38
CA PHE A 103 -9.42 -1.50 6.64
C PHE A 103 -9.65 -2.86 7.33
N PRO A 104 -10.36 -3.85 6.72
CA PRO A 104 -10.56 -5.15 7.37
C PRO A 104 -9.25 -5.89 7.60
N LEU A 105 -8.24 -5.70 6.75
CA LEU A 105 -6.91 -6.32 6.95
C LEU A 105 -6.17 -5.74 8.16
N LEU A 106 -6.28 -4.44 8.44
CA LEU A 106 -5.71 -3.82 9.64
C LEU A 106 -6.46 -4.21 10.90
N VAL A 107 -7.78 -4.34 10.81
CA VAL A 107 -8.60 -4.88 11.91
C VAL A 107 -8.17 -6.31 12.20
N LEU A 108 -8.07 -7.17 11.17
CA LEU A 108 -7.58 -8.54 11.32
C LEU A 108 -6.17 -8.59 11.91
N GLN A 109 -5.25 -7.73 11.45
CA GLN A 109 -3.90 -7.62 11.99
C GLN A 109 -3.91 -7.36 13.51
N SER A 110 -4.80 -6.47 13.95
CA SER A 110 -4.96 -6.10 15.36
C SER A 110 -5.56 -7.25 16.17
N LEU A 111 -6.60 -7.91 15.65
CA LEU A 111 -7.24 -9.05 16.31
C LEU A 111 -6.27 -10.21 16.54
N LEU A 112 -5.34 -10.44 15.60
CA LEU A 112 -4.35 -11.52 15.71
C LEU A 112 -3.26 -11.26 16.76
N ILE A 113 -3.02 -9.99 17.15
CA ILE A 113 -1.98 -9.63 18.13
C ILE A 113 -2.53 -9.28 19.52
N ILE A 114 -3.82 -8.91 19.62
CA ILE A 114 -4.48 -8.57 20.89
C ILE A 114 -4.27 -9.64 21.97
N PRO A 115 -4.40 -10.96 21.72
CA PRO A 115 -4.19 -11.98 22.75
C PRO A 115 -2.79 -11.98 23.38
N TYR A 116 -1.76 -11.55 22.64
CA TYR A 116 -0.40 -11.42 23.17
C TYR A 116 -0.16 -10.09 23.89
N SER A 117 -0.92 -9.05 23.52
CA SER A 117 -0.83 -7.72 24.15
C SER A 117 -1.61 -7.66 25.47
N TYR A 118 -2.70 -8.44 25.55
CA TYR A 118 -3.60 -8.52 26.70
C TYR A 118 -3.84 -9.99 27.09
N PRO A 119 -2.80 -10.70 27.56
CA PRO A 119 -2.89 -12.14 27.81
C PRO A 119 -3.86 -12.51 28.94
N HIS A 120 -4.15 -11.59 29.86
CA HIS A 120 -5.11 -11.80 30.93
C HIS A 120 -6.57 -11.66 30.48
N ASP A 121 -6.84 -10.95 29.39
CA ASP A 121 -8.19 -10.72 28.88
C ASP A 121 -8.68 -11.92 28.05
N ILE A 122 -7.75 -12.60 27.36
CA ILE A 122 -8.06 -13.75 26.48
C ILE A 122 -7.05 -14.90 26.71
N PRO A 123 -7.02 -15.50 27.92
CA PRO A 123 -5.98 -16.45 28.32
C PRO A 123 -5.95 -17.71 27.45
N ALA A 124 -7.11 -18.13 26.92
CA ALA A 124 -7.21 -19.29 26.04
C ALA A 124 -6.36 -19.15 24.76
N LEU A 125 -6.16 -17.92 24.27
CA LEU A 125 -5.47 -17.63 23.00
C LEU A 125 -4.04 -17.12 23.20
N ALA A 126 -3.70 -16.60 24.39
CA ALA A 126 -2.42 -15.91 24.66
C ALA A 126 -1.16 -16.76 24.40
N GLY A 127 -1.26 -18.08 24.54
CA GLY A 127 -0.14 -19.01 24.35
C GLY A 127 -0.11 -19.69 22.97
N MET A 128 -1.01 -19.35 22.04
CA MET A 128 -1.20 -20.11 20.80
C MET A 128 -0.28 -19.61 19.68
N PRO A 129 0.86 -20.25 19.36
CA PRO A 129 1.85 -19.69 18.43
C PRO A 129 1.33 -19.46 17.00
N TRP A 130 0.30 -20.20 16.59
CA TRP A 130 -0.30 -20.07 15.26
C TRP A 130 -0.97 -18.70 15.04
N LEU A 131 -1.41 -18.00 16.09
CA LEU A 131 -1.96 -16.64 15.97
C LEU A 131 -0.89 -15.64 15.52
N SER A 132 0.32 -15.73 16.11
CA SER A 132 1.47 -14.94 15.67
C SER A 132 1.85 -15.27 14.22
N SER A 133 1.83 -16.55 13.82
CA SER A 133 2.05 -16.93 12.42
C SER A 133 1.01 -16.31 11.48
N LEU A 134 -0.28 -16.33 11.85
CA LEU A 134 -1.32 -15.66 11.06
C LEU A 134 -1.13 -14.14 11.00
N HIS A 135 -0.69 -13.51 12.09
CA HIS A 135 -0.36 -12.08 12.11
C HIS A 135 0.75 -11.75 11.10
N VAL A 136 1.80 -12.57 11.03
CA VAL A 136 2.87 -12.42 10.04
C VAL A 136 2.37 -12.67 8.62
N LEU A 137 1.57 -13.71 8.39
CA LEU A 137 1.00 -14.00 7.07
C LEU A 137 0.09 -12.86 6.57
N ASN A 138 -0.76 -12.31 7.43
CA ASN A 138 -1.59 -11.16 7.08
C ASN A 138 -0.73 -9.91 6.80
N ALA A 139 0.35 -9.68 7.55
CA ALA A 139 1.31 -8.61 7.26
C ALA A 139 1.97 -8.78 5.88
N LEU A 140 2.39 -10.00 5.52
CA LEU A 140 2.94 -10.31 4.20
C LEU A 140 1.92 -10.07 3.08
N PHE A 141 0.66 -10.43 3.31
CA PHE A 141 -0.41 -10.17 2.35
C PHE A 141 -0.69 -8.67 2.17
N ILE A 142 -0.76 -7.90 3.26
CA ILE A 142 -0.87 -6.43 3.24
C ILE A 142 0.32 -5.82 2.49
N PHE A 143 1.54 -6.30 2.76
CA PHE A 143 2.75 -5.85 2.08
C PHE A 143 2.67 -6.12 0.57
N TRP A 144 2.29 -7.33 0.17
CA TRP A 144 2.12 -7.68 -1.24
C TRP A 144 1.09 -6.78 -1.93
N LEU A 145 -0.07 -6.59 -1.31
CA LEU A 145 -1.11 -5.68 -1.81
C LEU A 145 -0.58 -4.26 -1.98
N ALA A 146 0.12 -3.71 -0.98
CA ALA A 146 0.70 -2.38 -1.04
C ALA A 146 1.78 -2.25 -2.12
N PHE A 147 2.57 -3.29 -2.35
CA PHE A 147 3.58 -3.31 -3.39
C PHE A 147 2.95 -3.28 -4.80
N GLN A 148 1.85 -4.00 -5.00
CA GLN A 148 1.13 -4.02 -6.28
C GLN A 148 0.32 -2.75 -6.54
N TRP A 149 -0.18 -2.11 -5.49
CA TRP A 149 -1.16 -1.04 -5.58
C TRP A 149 -0.73 0.17 -6.43
N PRO A 150 0.51 0.72 -6.34
CA PRO A 150 0.94 1.80 -7.22
C PRO A 150 0.96 1.42 -8.69
N MET A 151 1.34 0.17 -8.99
CA MET A 151 1.44 -0.34 -10.36
C MET A 151 0.06 -0.53 -10.98
N TRP A 152 -0.87 -1.13 -10.22
CA TRP A 152 -2.27 -1.26 -10.65
C TRP A 152 -2.94 0.10 -10.83
N THR A 153 -2.67 1.05 -9.93
CA THR A 153 -3.18 2.42 -10.01
C THR A 153 -2.68 3.14 -11.27
N ARG A 154 -1.38 3.03 -11.58
CA ARG A 154 -0.81 3.59 -12.83
C ARG A 154 -1.47 2.99 -14.07
N ARG A 155 -1.66 1.66 -14.09
CA ARG A 155 -2.31 0.94 -15.19
C ARG A 155 -3.77 1.39 -15.38
N ASP A 156 -4.49 1.56 -14.28
CA ASP A 156 -5.89 1.98 -14.30
C ASP A 156 -6.04 3.42 -14.78
N PHE A 157 -5.19 4.34 -14.31
CA PHE A 157 -5.18 5.70 -14.83
C PHE A 157 -4.77 5.79 -16.30
N ALA A 158 -3.84 4.95 -16.77
CA ALA A 158 -3.49 4.88 -18.20
C ALA A 158 -4.69 4.40 -19.04
N THR A 159 -5.42 3.40 -18.55
CA THR A 159 -6.65 2.89 -19.20
C THR A 159 -7.72 3.97 -19.26
N LEU A 160 -7.94 4.72 -18.18
CA LEU A 160 -8.89 5.85 -18.15
C LEU A 160 -8.49 7.00 -19.07
N ALA A 161 -7.20 7.17 -19.34
CA ALA A 161 -6.67 8.15 -20.29
C ALA A 161 -6.69 7.67 -21.76
N GLY A 162 -7.20 6.47 -22.03
CA GLY A 162 -7.24 5.90 -23.39
C GLY A 162 -5.88 5.46 -23.93
N ILE A 163 -4.87 5.26 -23.07
CA ILE A 163 -3.53 4.83 -23.49
C ILE A 163 -3.54 3.29 -23.68
N PRO A 164 -3.25 2.77 -24.89
CA PRO A 164 -3.27 1.34 -25.15
C PRO A 164 -2.19 0.60 -24.34
N ARG A 165 -2.52 -0.63 -23.92
CA ARG A 165 -1.57 -1.52 -23.22
C ARG A 165 -0.48 -1.91 -24.22
N ARG A 166 0.78 -1.56 -23.92
CA ARG A 166 1.95 -2.13 -24.60
C ARG A 166 2.34 -3.43 -23.93
#